data_AF-A0A6V8SAY3-F1
#
_entry.id   AF-A0A6V8SAY3-F1
#
_cell.length_a   1.000
_cell.length_b   1.000
_cell.length_c   1.000
_cell.angle_alpha   90.00
_cell.angle_beta   90.00
_cell.angle_gamma   90.00
#
_symmetry.space_group_name_H-M   'P 1'
#
loop_
_entity.id
_entity.type
_entity.pdbx_description
1 polymer ?
#
loop_
_entity_poly.entity_id
_entity_poly.type
_entity_poly.pdbx_seq_one_letter_code
_entity_poly.pdbx_strand_id
1 'polypeptide(L)'
;MEDISYFANALAIQRGSRVLRIGMVLLKKPNKTELEEHAAKSFKISIISTLIVVGIIITIIGITIAYTFTSSFGQYSARRAGTVEGTKVRYVQNTLKYVSLEELGINASSVKQGDEIRLYFDAQDKLIGAEPTANNDSKISRLFIVLGGATAILIIFPLLMRVTYGKPWHQWYKSVIKY
;
A
#
# COMPACT_ATOMS: atom_id res chain seq x y z
N MET A 1 21.21 16.33 14.13
CA MET A 1 20.67 16.45 12.75
C MET A 1 19.14 16.24 12.70
N GLU A 2 18.45 15.94 13.81
CA GLU A 2 16.99 15.72 13.87
C GLU A 2 16.14 17.00 14.02
N ASP A 3 16.71 18.11 14.51
CA ASP A 3 15.92 19.34 14.76
C ASP A 3 15.53 20.11 13.49
N ILE A 4 16.39 20.13 12.47
CA ILE A 4 16.14 20.93 11.25
C ILE A 4 15.01 20.32 10.42
N SER A 5 14.90 18.98 10.38
CA SER A 5 13.82 18.29 9.68
C SER A 5 12.48 18.44 10.42
N TYR A 6 12.49 18.44 11.76
CA TYR A 6 11.30 18.71 12.57
C TYR A 6 10.78 20.14 12.37
N PHE A 7 11.67 21.14 12.43
CA PHE A 7 11.31 22.54 12.18
C PHE A 7 10.85 22.78 10.74
N ALA A 8 11.49 22.16 9.75
CA ALA A 8 11.07 22.25 8.35
C ALA A 8 9.68 21.62 8.12
N ASN A 9 9.41 20.48 8.75
CA ASN A 9 8.09 19.84 8.70
C ASN A 9 7.03 20.68 9.43
N ALA A 10 7.32 21.22 10.61
CA ALA A 10 6.40 22.08 11.35
C ALA A 10 6.05 23.35 10.56
N LEU A 11 7.04 24.00 9.93
CA LEU A 11 6.84 25.15 9.05
C LEU A 11 6.04 24.78 7.78
N ALA A 12 6.28 23.61 7.19
CA ALA A 12 5.53 23.11 6.05
C ALA A 12 4.07 22.79 6.40
N ILE A 13 3.82 22.19 7.56
CA ILE A 13 2.48 21.89 8.11
C ILE A 13 1.73 23.19 8.43
N GLN A 14 2.41 24.17 9.01
CA GLN A 14 1.82 25.47 9.33
C GLN A 14 1.47 26.27 8.06
N ARG A 15 2.30 26.18 7.01
CA ARG A 15 1.98 26.74 5.69
C ARG A 15 0.83 25.98 5.02
N GLY A 16 0.85 24.65 5.05
CA GLY A 16 -0.20 23.80 4.46
C GLY A 16 -1.58 24.01 5.08
N SER A 17 -1.67 24.09 6.41
CA SER A 17 -2.92 24.38 7.11
C SER A 17 -3.46 25.78 6.79
N ARG A 18 -2.59 26.77 6.62
CA ARG A 18 -2.95 28.12 6.21
C ARG A 18 -3.48 28.17 4.77
N VAL A 19 -2.87 27.42 3.84
CA VAL A 19 -3.36 27.26 2.45
C VAL A 19 -4.78 26.71 2.44
N LEU A 20 -5.02 25.60 3.16
CA LEU A 20 -6.34 24.98 3.23
C LEU A 20 -7.37 25.89 3.88
N ARG A 21 -7.01 26.58 4.98
CA ARG A 21 -7.90 27.52 5.66
C ARG A 21 -8.32 28.67 4.74
N ILE A 22 -7.37 29.27 4.03
CA ILE A 22 -7.65 30.36 3.08
C ILE A 22 -8.56 29.87 1.95
N GLY A 23 -8.31 28.68 1.41
CA GLY A 23 -9.17 28.13 0.34
C GLY A 23 -10.59 27.80 0.83
N MET A 24 -10.74 27.30 2.05
CA MET A 24 -12.06 27.05 2.66
C MET A 24 -12.82 28.35 2.95
N VAL A 25 -12.13 29.42 3.36
CA VAL A 25 -12.73 30.75 3.51
C VAL A 25 -13.14 31.31 2.13
N LEU A 26 -12.29 31.15 1.11
CA LEU A 26 -12.58 31.56 -0.25
C LEU A 26 -13.84 30.87 -0.78
N LEU A 27 -14.03 29.56 -0.54
CA LEU A 27 -15.24 28.84 -0.93
C LEU A 27 -16.52 29.44 -0.31
N LYS A 28 -16.47 29.84 0.96
CA LYS A 28 -17.60 30.36 1.73
C LYS A 28 -17.93 31.84 1.46
N LYS A 29 -17.05 32.58 0.79
CA LYS A 29 -17.25 34.02 0.51
C LYS A 29 -18.48 34.23 -0.40
N PRO A 30 -19.49 35.05 -0.01
CA PRO A 30 -20.73 35.22 -0.79
C PRO A 30 -20.53 36.04 -2.07
N ASN A 31 -19.78 37.14 -2.01
CA ASN A 31 -19.46 37.99 -3.16
C ASN A 31 -18.02 37.74 -3.62
N LYS A 32 -17.85 37.03 -4.73
CA LYS A 32 -16.55 36.68 -5.32
C LYS A 32 -16.33 37.49 -6.60
N THR A 33 -15.11 37.96 -6.81
CA THR A 33 -14.67 38.43 -8.13
C THR A 33 -14.49 37.26 -9.10
N GLU A 34 -14.49 37.50 -10.41
CA GLU A 34 -14.27 36.43 -11.41
C GLU A 34 -12.98 35.62 -11.12
N LEU A 35 -11.90 36.29 -10.74
CA LEU A 35 -10.63 35.65 -10.36
C LEU A 35 -10.77 34.76 -9.11
N GLU A 36 -11.51 35.22 -8.10
CA GLU A 36 -11.78 34.46 -6.88
C GLU A 36 -12.68 33.25 -7.15
N GLU A 37 -13.64 33.36 -8.07
CA GLU A 37 -14.52 32.27 -8.46
C GLU A 37 -13.76 31.15 -9.19
N HIS A 38 -12.89 31.52 -10.14
CA HIS A 38 -12.01 30.57 -10.81
C HIS A 38 -11.04 29.89 -9.83
N ALA A 39 -10.47 30.64 -8.89
CA ALA A 39 -9.61 30.10 -7.84
C ALA A 39 -10.36 29.16 -6.87
N ALA A 40 -11.60 29.51 -6.50
CA ALA A 40 -12.45 28.68 -5.63
C ALA A 40 -12.82 27.35 -6.31
N LYS A 41 -13.20 27.39 -7.59
CA LYS A 41 -13.51 26.18 -8.38
C LYS A 41 -12.28 25.28 -8.51
N SER A 42 -11.13 25.87 -8.82
CA SER A 42 -9.84 25.18 -8.88
C SER A 42 -9.48 24.52 -7.55
N PHE A 43 -9.64 25.22 -6.42
CA PHE A 43 -9.39 24.70 -5.08
C PHE A 43 -10.33 23.54 -4.72
N LYS A 44 -11.63 23.66 -5.03
CA LYS A 44 -12.62 22.58 -4.80
C LYS A 44 -12.25 21.32 -5.58
N ILE A 45 -11.94 21.45 -6.87
CA ILE A 45 -11.51 20.32 -7.71
C ILE A 45 -10.22 19.71 -7.17
N SER A 46 -9.28 20.55 -6.71
CA SER A 46 -8.01 20.11 -6.13
C SER A 46 -8.21 19.27 -4.88
N ILE A 47 -9.09 19.69 -3.95
CA ILE A 47 -9.41 18.91 -2.75
C ILE A 47 -10.09 17.59 -3.13
N ILE A 48 -11.15 17.64 -3.96
CA ILE A 48 -11.93 16.46 -4.31
C ILE A 48 -11.05 15.42 -5.02
N SER A 49 -10.25 15.84 -6.00
CA SER A 49 -9.32 14.96 -6.71
C SER A 49 -8.29 14.34 -5.77
N THR A 50 -7.73 15.11 -4.83
CA THR A 50 -6.80 14.60 -3.81
C THR A 50 -7.46 13.52 -2.95
N LEU A 51 -8.69 13.78 -2.46
CA LEU A 51 -9.42 12.81 -1.64
C LEU A 51 -9.73 11.52 -2.43
N ILE A 52 -10.12 11.63 -3.70
CA ILE A 52 -10.37 10.48 -4.57
C ILE A 52 -9.10 9.65 -4.74
N VAL A 53 -7.98 10.28 -5.09
CA VAL A 53 -6.70 9.57 -5.30
C VAL A 53 -6.23 8.88 -4.02
N VAL A 54 -6.29 9.57 -2.88
CA VAL A 54 -5.93 8.98 -1.58
C VAL A 54 -6.86 7.80 -1.25
N GLY A 55 -8.17 7.95 -1.47
CA GLY A 55 -9.14 6.87 -1.25
C GLY A 55 -8.87 5.63 -2.11
N ILE A 56 -8.53 5.83 -3.38
CA ILE A 56 -8.15 4.74 -4.30
C ILE A 56 -6.88 4.05 -3.79
N ILE A 57 -5.85 4.81 -3.41
CA ILE A 57 -4.59 4.26 -2.92
C ILE A 57 -4.81 3.42 -1.66
N ILE A 58 -5.56 3.94 -0.68
CA ILE A 58 -5.89 3.22 0.55
C ILE A 58 -6.63 1.92 0.23
N THR A 59 -7.57 1.95 -0.71
CA THR A 59 -8.33 0.77 -1.13
C THR A 59 -7.42 -0.28 -1.75
N ILE A 60 -6.55 0.12 -2.68
CA ILE A 60 -5.60 -0.80 -3.34
C ILE A 60 -4.63 -1.40 -2.32
N ILE A 61 -4.08 -0.59 -1.42
CA ILE A 61 -3.17 -1.06 -0.36
C ILE A 61 -3.91 -2.03 0.57
N GLY A 62 -5.12 -1.69 1.02
CA GLY A 62 -5.92 -2.55 1.89
C GLY A 62 -6.22 -3.91 1.27
N ILE A 63 -6.64 -3.92 0.00
CA ILE A 63 -6.84 -5.15 -0.77
C ILE A 63 -5.53 -5.95 -0.88
N THR A 64 -4.43 -5.29 -1.21
CA THR A 64 -3.12 -5.96 -1.37
C THR A 64 -2.63 -6.57 -0.06
N ILE A 65 -2.78 -5.85 1.06
CA ILE A 65 -2.45 -6.36 2.39
C ILE A 65 -3.32 -7.56 2.72
N ALA A 66 -4.64 -7.48 2.50
CA ALA A 66 -5.55 -8.60 2.73
C ALA A 66 -5.11 -9.82 1.92
N TYR A 67 -4.85 -9.69 0.62
CA TYR A 67 -4.37 -10.82 -0.21
C TYR A 67 -2.99 -11.35 0.21
N THR A 68 -2.10 -10.49 0.70
CA THR A 68 -0.75 -10.88 1.09
C THR A 68 -0.75 -11.66 2.40
N PHE A 69 -1.56 -11.24 3.37
CA PHE A 69 -1.56 -11.77 4.74
C PHE A 69 -2.74 -12.69 5.06
N THR A 70 -3.69 -12.87 4.15
CA THR A 70 -4.69 -13.94 4.32
C THR A 70 -3.97 -15.27 4.20
N SER A 71 -3.65 -15.88 5.33
CA SER A 71 -3.22 -17.26 5.39
C SER A 71 -4.41 -18.14 5.01
N SER A 72 -4.27 -18.96 3.98
CA SER A 72 -5.30 -19.92 3.57
C SER A 72 -5.53 -21.01 4.63
N PHE A 73 -4.67 -21.07 5.64
CA PHE A 73 -4.72 -22.02 6.73
C PHE A 73 -5.10 -21.26 8.01
N GLY A 74 -6.00 -21.83 8.81
CA GLY A 74 -6.48 -21.26 10.08
C GLY A 74 -5.35 -21.09 11.11
N GLN A 75 -5.71 -20.95 12.39
CA GLN A 75 -4.69 -20.91 13.45
C GLN A 75 -3.85 -22.19 13.43
N TYR A 76 -2.56 -22.06 13.13
CA TYR A 76 -1.58 -23.15 13.20
C TYR A 76 -0.75 -23.00 14.48
N SER A 77 -0.36 -24.13 15.08
CA SER A 77 0.47 -24.16 16.28
C SER A 77 1.95 -24.21 15.96
N ALA A 78 2.31 -24.87 14.85
CA ALA A 78 3.69 -25.10 14.46
C ALA A 78 3.86 -24.98 12.94
N ARG A 79 5.04 -24.48 12.54
CA ARG A 79 5.48 -24.40 11.15
C ARG A 79 6.76 -25.22 10.98
N ARG A 80 6.83 -26.03 9.93
CA ARG A 80 8.03 -26.79 9.56
C ARG A 80 8.38 -26.56 8.10
N ALA A 81 9.67 -26.65 7.78
CA ALA A 81 10.14 -26.64 6.40
C ALA A 81 10.21 -28.07 5.87
N GLY A 82 9.73 -28.28 4.65
CA GLY A 82 9.89 -29.49 3.87
C GLY A 82 10.60 -29.20 2.54
N THR A 83 11.21 -30.21 1.95
CA THR A 83 11.91 -30.11 0.66
C THR A 83 11.26 -31.01 -0.36
N VAL A 84 11.04 -30.51 -1.57
CA VAL A 84 10.49 -31.31 -2.68
C VAL A 84 11.51 -32.35 -3.13
N GLU A 85 11.10 -33.61 -3.11
CA GLU A 85 11.83 -34.78 -3.57
C GLU A 85 10.94 -35.64 -4.47
N GLY A 86 11.04 -35.41 -5.79
CA GLY A 86 10.20 -35.99 -6.82
C GLY A 86 8.77 -35.50 -6.70
N THR A 87 7.83 -36.44 -6.51
CA THR A 87 6.39 -36.15 -6.31
C THR A 87 6.01 -35.98 -4.85
N LYS A 88 6.99 -35.96 -3.94
CA LYS A 88 6.79 -35.92 -2.49
C LYS A 88 7.53 -34.74 -1.88
N VAL A 89 7.09 -34.33 -0.70
CA VAL A 89 7.77 -33.37 0.16
C VAL A 89 8.32 -34.14 1.36
N ARG A 90 9.63 -34.07 1.53
CA ARG A 90 10.36 -34.61 2.67
C ARG A 90 10.40 -33.59 3.80
N TYR A 91 10.00 -33.96 5.01
CA TYR A 91 10.06 -33.09 6.19
C TYR A 91 10.39 -33.89 7.46
N VAL A 92 10.71 -33.19 8.54
CA VAL A 92 11.07 -33.82 9.83
C VAL A 92 10.00 -33.54 10.87
N GLN A 93 9.48 -34.59 11.51
CA GLN A 93 8.56 -34.54 12.65
C GLN A 93 8.94 -35.66 13.62
N ASN A 94 9.97 -35.41 14.44
CA ASN A 94 10.72 -36.39 15.24
C ASN A 94 11.45 -37.46 14.39
N THR A 95 10.83 -37.93 13.31
CA THR A 95 11.39 -38.81 12.28
C THR A 95 11.26 -38.17 10.89
N LEU A 96 11.99 -38.71 9.92
CA LEU A 96 11.87 -38.32 8.53
C LEU A 96 10.52 -38.80 7.98
N LYS A 97 9.72 -37.89 7.43
CA LYS A 97 8.42 -38.17 6.82
C LYS A 97 8.34 -37.66 5.39
N TYR A 98 7.45 -38.28 4.63
CA TYR A 98 7.13 -37.90 3.26
C TYR A 98 5.63 -37.71 3.13
N VAL A 99 5.22 -36.67 2.42
CA VAL A 99 3.83 -36.40 2.04
C VAL A 99 3.79 -36.12 0.55
N SER A 100 2.79 -36.62 -0.19
CA SER A 100 2.70 -36.36 -1.63
C SER A 100 2.30 -34.91 -1.92
N LEU A 101 2.77 -34.35 -3.04
CA LEU A 101 2.34 -33.02 -3.49
C LEU A 101 0.83 -32.94 -3.70
N GLU A 102 0.21 -34.04 -4.13
CA GLU A 102 -1.23 -34.18 -4.33
C GLU A 102 -2.00 -34.08 -3.01
N GLU A 103 -1.55 -34.77 -1.95
CA GLU A 103 -2.11 -34.63 -0.59
C GLU A 103 -1.99 -33.20 -0.04
N LEU A 104 -0.97 -32.46 -0.47
CA LEU A 104 -0.76 -31.06 -0.11
C LEU A 104 -1.59 -30.08 -0.97
N GLY A 105 -2.28 -30.57 -2.01
CA GLY A 105 -2.96 -29.71 -2.98
C GLY A 105 -2.01 -28.83 -3.80
N ILE A 106 -0.73 -29.18 -3.89
CA ILE A 106 0.29 -28.45 -4.63
C ILE A 106 0.42 -29.06 -6.03
N ASN A 107 0.29 -28.23 -7.06
CA ASN A 107 0.51 -28.67 -8.43
C ASN A 107 2.00 -28.98 -8.64
N ALA A 108 2.33 -30.19 -9.09
CA ALA A 108 3.71 -30.61 -9.37
C ALA A 108 4.43 -29.69 -10.38
N SER A 109 3.68 -29.01 -11.26
CA SER A 109 4.25 -28.08 -12.24
C SER A 109 4.68 -26.74 -11.63
N SER A 110 4.20 -26.40 -10.43
CA SER A 110 4.53 -25.13 -9.75
C SER A 110 5.73 -25.23 -8.82
N VAL A 111 6.34 -26.41 -8.69
CA VAL A 111 7.46 -26.67 -7.78
C VAL A 111 8.53 -27.50 -8.49
N LYS A 112 9.79 -27.34 -8.09
CA LYS A 112 10.94 -28.07 -8.63
C LYS A 112 11.60 -28.91 -7.54
N GLN A 113 12.39 -29.88 -7.97
CA GLN A 113 13.25 -30.66 -7.09
C GLN A 113 14.12 -29.72 -6.23
N GLY A 114 14.10 -29.94 -4.91
CA GLY A 114 14.86 -29.11 -3.97
C GLY A 114 14.15 -27.86 -3.47
N ASP A 115 12.97 -27.51 -4.00
CA ASP A 115 12.21 -26.36 -3.51
C ASP A 115 11.77 -26.55 -2.05
N GLU A 116 11.79 -25.46 -1.28
CA GLU A 116 11.31 -25.44 0.10
C GLU A 116 9.80 -25.17 0.15
N ILE A 117 9.07 -26.05 0.83
CA ILE A 117 7.64 -25.95 1.12
C ILE A 117 7.45 -25.72 2.62
N ARG A 118 6.67 -24.71 2.99
CA ARG A 118 6.26 -24.51 4.39
C ARG A 118 5.05 -25.37 4.69
N LEU A 119 5.13 -26.17 5.74
CA LEU A 119 4.08 -27.04 6.24
C LEU A 119 3.53 -26.46 7.54
N TYR A 120 2.21 -26.44 7.68
CA TYR A 120 1.48 -25.89 8.81
C TYR A 120 0.78 -27.01 9.58
N PHE A 121 0.94 -27.02 10.90
CA PHE A 121 0.39 -28.06 11.78
C PHE A 121 -0.54 -27.44 12.84
N ASP A 122 -1.60 -28.16 13.20
CA ASP A 122 -2.48 -27.79 14.31
C ASP A 122 -1.87 -28.11 15.69
N ALA A 123 -2.59 -27.81 16.77
CA ALA A 123 -2.14 -28.08 18.14
C ALA A 123 -1.97 -29.57 18.46
N GLN A 124 -2.55 -30.46 17.65
CA GLN A 124 -2.45 -31.91 17.74
C GLN A 124 -1.35 -32.48 16.83
N ASP A 125 -0.52 -31.61 16.24
CA ASP A 125 0.58 -31.95 15.35
C ASP A 125 0.12 -32.66 14.05
N LYS A 126 -1.14 -32.42 13.64
CA LYS A 126 -1.69 -32.85 12.36
C LYS A 126 -1.42 -31.80 11.30
N LEU A 127 -1.01 -32.26 10.12
CA LEU A 127 -0.79 -31.40 8.96
C LEU A 127 -2.13 -30.81 8.49
N ILE A 128 -2.24 -29.48 8.49
CA ILE A 128 -3.44 -28.75 8.08
C ILE A 128 -3.26 -27.96 6.78
N GLY A 129 -2.03 -27.82 6.31
CA GLY A 129 -1.76 -27.04 5.10
C GLY A 129 -0.30 -27.01 4.69
N ALA A 130 -0.09 -26.60 3.44
CA ALA A 130 1.22 -26.38 2.87
C ALA A 130 1.23 -25.21 1.90
N GLU A 131 2.33 -24.45 1.86
CA GLU A 131 2.52 -23.36 0.92
C GLU A 131 3.94 -23.37 0.36
N PRO A 132 4.13 -23.26 -0.97
CA PRO A 132 5.46 -23.08 -1.54
C PRO A 132 6.09 -21.79 -1.03
N THR A 133 7.34 -21.85 -0.55
CA THR A 133 8.03 -20.67 -0.01
C THR A 133 8.18 -19.57 -1.09
N ALA A 134 8.45 -19.97 -2.34
CA ALA A 134 8.53 -19.07 -3.48
C ALA A 134 7.24 -18.25 -3.71
N ASN A 135 6.06 -18.81 -3.40
CA ASN A 135 4.80 -18.07 -3.54
C ASN A 135 4.72 -16.92 -2.51
N ASN A 136 5.19 -17.14 -1.29
CA ASN A 136 5.19 -16.11 -0.26
C ASN A 136 6.15 -14.95 -0.61
N ASP A 137 7.33 -15.26 -1.14
CA ASP A 137 8.29 -14.23 -1.59
C ASP A 137 7.72 -13.41 -2.75
N SER A 138 6.97 -14.04 -3.65
CA SER A 138 6.28 -13.33 -4.74
C SER A 138 5.15 -12.41 -4.23
N LYS A 139 4.41 -12.82 -3.19
CA LYS A 139 3.35 -12.00 -2.56
C LYS A 139 3.96 -10.77 -1.88
N ILE A 140 5.05 -10.97 -1.13
CA ILE A 140 5.77 -9.89 -0.46
C ILE A 140 6.37 -8.92 -1.49
N SER A 141 6.96 -9.43 -2.57
CA SER A 141 7.48 -8.59 -3.67
C SER A 141 6.38 -7.73 -4.31
N ARG A 142 5.20 -8.31 -4.58
CA ARG A 142 4.03 -7.56 -5.08
C ARG A 142 3.60 -6.46 -4.12
N LEU A 143 3.60 -6.72 -2.82
CA LEU A 143 3.30 -5.71 -1.81
C LEU A 143 4.28 -4.52 -1.89
N PHE A 144 5.58 -4.78 -2.01
CA PHE A 144 6.58 -3.73 -2.18
C PHE A 144 6.40 -2.92 -3.47
N ILE A 145 6.05 -3.58 -4.58
CA ILE A 145 5.76 -2.89 -5.85
C ILE A 145 4.55 -1.95 -5.69
N VAL A 146 3.48 -2.41 -5.05
CA VAL A 146 2.27 -1.61 -4.81
C VAL A 146 2.57 -0.42 -3.90
N LEU A 147 3.32 -0.63 -2.81
CA LEU A 147 3.72 0.44 -1.89
C LEU A 147 4.65 1.46 -2.58
N GLY A 148 5.61 0.99 -3.36
CA GLY A 148 6.50 1.83 -4.16
C GLY A 148 5.75 2.67 -5.19
N GLY A 149 4.82 2.04 -5.93
CA GLY A 149 3.97 2.73 -6.90
C GLY A 149 3.06 3.78 -6.26
N ALA A 150 2.41 3.43 -5.14
CA ALA A 150 1.58 4.37 -4.38
C ALA A 150 2.39 5.59 -3.90
N THR A 151 3.61 5.36 -3.42
CA THR A 151 4.52 6.43 -2.97
C THR A 151 4.89 7.34 -4.14
N ALA A 152 5.25 6.78 -5.29
CA ALA A 152 5.55 7.56 -6.49
C ALA A 152 4.35 8.42 -6.93
N ILE A 153 3.13 7.86 -6.92
CA ILE A 153 1.90 8.59 -7.25
C ILE A 153 1.70 9.75 -6.27
N LEU A 154 1.87 9.55 -4.97
CA LEU A 154 1.70 10.60 -3.96
C LEU A 154 2.71 11.76 -4.11
N ILE A 155 3.89 11.49 -4.68
CA ILE A 155 4.90 12.52 -4.96
C ILE A 155 4.59 13.25 -6.28
N ILE A 156 4.23 12.51 -7.34
CA ILE A 156 4.03 13.05 -8.69
C ILE A 156 2.70 13.81 -8.79
N PHE A 157 1.64 13.27 -8.19
CA PHE A 157 0.29 13.85 -8.25
C PHE A 157 0.23 15.34 -7.88
N PRO A 158 0.75 15.80 -6.72
CA PRO A 158 0.71 17.22 -6.36
C PRO A 158 1.49 18.11 -7.33
N LEU A 159 2.55 17.60 -7.97
CA LEU A 159 3.29 18.34 -9.00
C LEU A 159 2.43 18.55 -10.25
N LEU A 160 1.76 17.51 -10.73
CA LEU A 160 0.86 17.59 -11.89
C LEU A 160 -0.35 18.49 -11.60
N MET A 161 -0.91 18.38 -10.40
CA MET A 161 -2.03 19.20 -9.94
C MET A 161 -1.72 20.69 -9.97
N ARG A 162 -0.51 21.06 -9.53
CA ARG A 162 -0.05 22.45 -9.51
C ARG A 162 0.06 23.05 -10.91
N VAL A 163 0.39 22.25 -11.92
CA VAL A 163 0.60 22.69 -13.31
C VAL A 163 -0.70 22.72 -14.11
N THR A 164 -1.66 21.86 -13.78
CA THR A 164 -2.90 21.68 -14.54
C THR A 164 -4.06 22.49 -13.92
N TYR A 165 -5.05 21.82 -13.33
CA TYR A 165 -6.28 22.44 -12.84
C TYR A 165 -6.13 23.16 -11.49
N GLY A 166 -5.02 22.96 -10.76
CA GLY A 166 -4.67 23.70 -9.55
C GLY A 166 -3.99 25.05 -9.83
N LYS A 167 -3.65 25.37 -11.08
CA LYS A 167 -2.92 26.58 -11.46
C LYS A 167 -3.64 27.89 -11.06
N PRO A 168 -4.96 28.08 -11.30
CA PRO A 168 -5.67 29.30 -10.90
C PRO A 168 -5.64 29.54 -9.40
N TRP A 169 -5.86 28.49 -8.59
CA TRP A 169 -5.73 28.55 -7.13
C TRP A 169 -4.33 29.02 -6.70
N HIS A 170 -3.27 28.44 -7.27
CA HIS A 170 -1.91 28.80 -6.89
C HIS A 170 -1.53 30.23 -7.31
N GLN A 171 -2.03 30.72 -8.44
CA GLN A 171 -1.78 32.09 -8.89
C GLN A 171 -2.47 33.11 -7.98
N TRP A 172 -3.75 32.88 -7.65
CA TRP A 172 -4.50 33.73 -6.73
C TRP A 172 -3.92 33.69 -5.31
N TYR A 173 -3.58 32.50 -4.80
CA TYR A 173 -2.96 32.37 -3.48
C TYR A 173 -1.65 33.16 -3.37
N LYS A 174 -0.83 33.15 -4.42
CA LYS A 174 0.40 33.96 -4.49
C LYS A 174 0.12 35.46 -4.54
N SER A 175 -0.94 35.91 -5.18
CA SER A 175 -1.28 37.35 -5.23
C SER A 175 -1.80 37.86 -3.89
N VAL A 176 -2.45 37.01 -3.10
CA VAL A 176 -3.00 37.38 -1.77
C VAL A 176 -1.94 37.40 -0.67
N ILE A 177 -0.85 36.62 -0.80
CA ILE A 177 0.21 36.49 0.23
C ILE A 177 1.42 37.39 -0.04
N LYS A 178 1.44 38.11 -1.17
CA LYS A 178 2.48 39.10 -1.48
C LYS A 178 2.33 40.44 -0.73
N TYR A 179 1.41 40.51 0.23
CA TYR A 179 1.23 41.56 1.24
C TYR A 179 1.23 40.93 2.62
#